data_AF-A0A8H9LEY1-F1
#
_entry.id   AF-A0A8H9LEY1-F1
#
_cell.length_a   1.000
_cell.length_b   1.000
_cell.length_c   1.000
_cell.angle_alpha   90.00
_cell.angle_beta   90.00
_cell.angle_gamma   90.00
#
_symmetry.space_group_name_H-M   'P 1'
#
loop_
_entity.id
_entity.type
_entity.pdbx_description
1 polymer ?
#
loop_
_entity_poly.entity_id
_entity_poly.type
_entity_poly.pdbx_seq_one_letter_code
_entity_poly.pdbx_strand_id
1 'polypeptide(L)'
;MFRRKSAQSLRSELASVDELIAAHPLSDPSIRRAHEIIESHGPGDTEAIAAELESLGLPSLDEVGTIQAEQTASWWRLHRRRRKLTRRLGITD
;
A
#
# COMPACT_ATOMS: atom_id res chain seq x y z
N MET A 1 -33.84 -9.99 7.59
CA MET A 1 -32.98 -11.20 7.56
C MET A 1 -31.62 -10.84 6.97
N PHE A 2 -30.56 -10.79 7.78
CA PHE A 2 -29.20 -10.64 7.24
C PHE A 2 -28.73 -11.98 6.69
N ARG A 3 -28.75 -12.16 5.36
CA ARG A 3 -28.06 -13.29 4.71
C ARG A 3 -26.59 -13.21 5.09
N ARG A 4 -26.13 -14.14 5.93
CA ARG A 4 -24.68 -14.36 6.10
C ARG A 4 -24.12 -14.64 4.70
N LYS A 5 -23.25 -13.77 4.19
CA LYS A 5 -22.48 -14.06 2.97
C LYS A 5 -21.84 -15.43 3.14
N SER A 6 -21.97 -16.30 2.15
CA SER A 6 -21.32 -17.61 2.16
C SER A 6 -19.80 -17.44 2.28
N ALA A 7 -19.12 -18.43 2.88
CA ALA A 7 -17.67 -18.41 3.00
C ALA A 7 -16.98 -18.24 1.62
N GLN A 8 -17.58 -18.78 0.56
CA GLN A 8 -17.11 -18.62 -0.81
C GLN A 8 -17.19 -17.16 -1.29
N SER A 9 -18.31 -16.46 -1.01
CA SER A 9 -18.45 -15.03 -1.35
C SER A 9 -17.44 -14.15 -0.61
N LEU A 10 -17.12 -14.49 0.65
CA LEU A 10 -16.11 -13.77 1.43
C LEU A 10 -14.68 -14.01 0.90
N ARG A 11 -14.38 -15.22 0.43
CA ARG A 11 -13.08 -15.53 -0.21
C ARG A 11 -12.92 -14.80 -1.54
N SER A 12 -13.95 -14.76 -2.37
CA SER A 12 -13.92 -13.98 -3.62
C SER A 12 -13.72 -12.49 -3.34
N GLU A 13 -14.40 -11.94 -2.32
CA GLU A 13 -14.21 -10.54 -1.93
C GLU A 13 -12.79 -10.28 -1.39
N LEU A 14 -12.20 -11.24 -0.68
CA LEU A 14 -10.81 -11.14 -0.22
C LEU A 14 -9.84 -11.12 -1.40
N ALA A 15 -10.00 -12.05 -2.36
CA ALA A 15 -9.17 -12.10 -3.56
C ALA A 15 -9.22 -10.79 -4.37
N SER A 16 -10.42 -10.22 -4.57
CA SER A 16 -10.54 -8.91 -5.25
C SER A 16 -9.88 -7.77 -4.47
N VAL A 17 -9.91 -7.80 -3.13
CA VAL A 17 -9.20 -6.81 -2.31
C VAL A 17 -7.68 -6.99 -2.43
N ASP A 18 -7.19 -8.23 -2.44
CA ASP A 18 -5.77 -8.52 -2.63
C ASP A 18 -5.28 -8.11 -4.02
N GLU A 19 -6.09 -8.30 -5.07
CA GLU A 19 -5.80 -7.78 -6.42
C GLU A 19 -5.74 -6.25 -6.46
N LEU A 20 -6.67 -5.57 -5.78
CA LEU A 20 -6.66 -4.10 -5.68
C LEU A 20 -5.46 -3.57 -4.90
N ILE A 21 -4.99 -4.33 -3.89
CA ILE A 21 -3.76 -4.03 -3.16
C ILE A 21 -2.55 -4.24 -4.10
N ALA A 22 -2.50 -5.34 -4.84
CA ALA A 22 -1.40 -5.62 -5.78
C ALA A 22 -1.32 -4.61 -6.93
N ALA A 23 -2.47 -4.14 -7.42
CA ALA A 23 -2.57 -3.15 -8.50
C ALA A 23 -2.43 -1.69 -8.01
N HIS A 24 -2.29 -1.47 -6.70
CA HIS A 24 -2.23 -0.12 -6.15
C HIS A 24 -0.89 0.55 -6.49
N PRO A 25 -0.84 1.87 -6.73
CA PRO A 25 0.40 2.59 -6.98
C PRO A 25 1.43 2.43 -5.85
N LEU A 26 0.98 2.34 -4.59
CA LEU A 26 1.87 2.08 -3.45
C LEU A 26 2.46 0.65 -3.41
N SER A 27 1.94 -0.27 -4.21
CA SER A 27 2.55 -1.59 -4.40
C SER A 27 3.63 -1.57 -5.49
N ASP A 28 3.80 -0.46 -6.21
CA ASP A 28 4.83 -0.32 -7.23
C ASP A 28 6.22 -0.44 -6.57
N PRO A 29 7.10 -1.31 -7.10
CA PRO A 29 8.43 -1.52 -6.53
C PRO A 29 9.27 -0.25 -6.54
N SER A 30 9.05 0.68 -7.48
CA SER A 30 9.77 1.95 -7.56
C SER A 30 9.40 2.87 -6.40
N ILE A 31 8.11 2.94 -6.06
CA ILE A 31 7.62 3.73 -4.92
C ILE A 31 8.08 3.11 -3.61
N ARG A 32 8.05 1.78 -3.50
CA ARG A 32 8.58 1.09 -2.32
C ARG A 32 10.07 1.39 -2.13
N ARG A 33 10.86 1.31 -3.20
CA ARG A 33 12.30 1.56 -3.15
C ARG A 33 12.61 3.01 -2.83
N ALA A 34 11.87 3.96 -3.40
CA ALA A 34 12.00 5.37 -3.06
C ALA A 34 11.69 5.63 -1.57
N HIS A 35 10.65 4.97 -1.04
CA HIS A 35 10.31 5.07 0.38
C HIS A 35 11.36 4.43 1.29
N GLU A 36 11.92 3.27 0.92
CA GLU A 36 13.01 2.63 1.66
C GLU A 36 14.25 3.53 1.74
N ILE A 37 14.58 4.24 0.66
CA ILE A 37 15.68 5.22 0.66
C ILE A 37 15.34 6.35 1.63
N ILE A 38 14.15 6.95 1.53
CA ILE A 38 13.70 8.02 2.43
C ILE A 38 13.77 7.58 3.91
N GLU A 39 13.33 6.38 4.25
CA GLU A 39 13.37 5.84 5.62
C GLU A 39 14.79 5.47 6.08
N SER A 40 15.67 5.09 5.16
CA SER A 40 17.07 4.81 5.47
C SER A 40 17.88 6.07 5.78
N HIS A 41 17.44 7.21 5.25
CA HIS A 41 18.02 8.52 5.51
C HIS A 41 17.33 9.18 6.71
N GLY A 42 18.09 9.94 7.49
CA GLY A 42 17.57 10.62 8.67
C GLY A 42 16.70 11.83 8.31
N PRO A 43 15.85 12.30 9.24
CA PRO A 43 15.14 13.56 9.06
C PRO A 43 16.16 14.71 8.93
N GLY A 44 16.28 15.28 7.73
CA GLY A 44 17.18 16.39 7.43
C GLY A 44 17.99 16.24 6.13
N ASP A 45 18.10 15.03 5.59
CA ASP A 45 18.94 14.74 4.41
C ASP A 45 18.18 14.86 3.08
N THR A 46 17.23 15.79 2.99
CA THR A 46 16.30 15.91 1.84
C THR A 46 17.02 16.09 0.50
N GLU A 47 18.11 16.86 0.46
CA GLU A 47 18.91 17.06 -0.76
C GLU A 47 19.66 15.80 -1.18
N ALA A 48 20.22 15.06 -0.21
CA ALA A 48 20.93 13.81 -0.48
C ALA A 48 19.97 12.73 -0.99
N ILE A 49 18.79 12.63 -0.37
CA ILE A 49 17.72 11.72 -0.80
C ILE A 49 17.26 12.10 -2.22
N ALA A 50 17.02 13.38 -2.50
CA ALA A 50 16.58 13.83 -3.82
C ALA A 50 17.60 13.47 -4.91
N ALA A 51 18.89 13.69 -4.66
CA ALA A 51 19.96 13.34 -5.58
C ALA A 51 20.07 11.82 -5.79
N GLU A 52 19.87 11.02 -4.74
CA GLU A 52 19.89 9.56 -4.84
C GLU A 52 18.67 9.02 -5.60
N LEU A 53 17.48 9.57 -5.38
CA LEU A 53 16.27 9.23 -6.13
C LEU A 53 16.43 9.56 -7.62
N GLU A 54 16.95 10.75 -7.94
CA GLU A 54 17.19 11.17 -9.33
C GLU A 54 18.23 10.27 -10.02
N SER A 55 19.34 9.96 -9.33
CA SER A 55 20.39 9.06 -9.82
C SER A 55 19.87 7.66 -10.16
N LEU A 56 18.89 7.18 -9.41
CA LEU A 56 18.25 5.87 -9.59
C LEU A 56 17.07 5.90 -10.57
N GLY A 57 16.71 7.07 -11.12
CA GLY A 57 15.52 7.24 -11.96
C GLY A 57 14.21 6.94 -11.22
N LEU A 58 14.19 7.15 -9.90
CA LEU A 58 13.04 6.94 -9.04
C LEU A 58 12.17 8.20 -8.95
N PRO A 59 10.88 8.06 -8.61
CA PRO A 59 10.00 9.20 -8.39
C PRO A 59 10.57 10.15 -7.34
N SER A 60 10.38 11.44 -7.58
CA SER A 60 10.90 12.54 -6.76
C SER A 60 10.33 12.51 -5.35
N LEU A 61 11.00 13.15 -4.40
CA LEU A 61 10.55 13.19 -3.00
C LEU A 61 9.13 13.79 -2.86
N ASP A 62 8.83 14.86 -3.59
CA ASP A 62 7.49 15.47 -3.67
C ASP A 62 6.45 14.55 -4.32
N GLU A 63 6.82 13.80 -5.37
CA GLU A 63 5.93 12.85 -6.02
C GLU A 63 5.60 11.68 -5.08
N VAL A 64 6.63 11.13 -4.41
CA VAL A 64 6.47 10.07 -3.41
C VAL A 64 5.62 10.57 -2.26
N GLY A 65 5.86 11.79 -1.76
CA GLY A 65 5.07 12.40 -0.69
C GLY A 65 3.60 12.62 -1.09
N THR A 66 3.35 13.10 -2.30
CA THR A 66 2.00 13.32 -2.85
C THR A 66 1.27 11.99 -3.01
N ILE A 67 1.91 11.00 -3.64
CA ILE A 67 1.34 9.67 -3.81
C ILE A 67 1.06 9.03 -2.45
N GLN A 68 1.97 9.17 -1.48
CA GLN A 68 1.71 8.69 -0.12
C GLN A 68 0.53 9.43 0.52
N ALA A 69 0.47 10.76 0.49
CA ALA A 69 -0.62 11.51 1.11
C ALA A 69 -1.99 11.14 0.52
N GLU A 70 -2.09 11.04 -0.80
CA GLU A 70 -3.33 10.72 -1.49
C GLU A 70 -3.73 9.24 -1.36
N GLN A 71 -2.74 8.35 -1.45
CA GLN A 71 -2.98 6.91 -1.57
C GLN A 71 -2.87 6.16 -0.24
N THR A 72 -2.31 6.75 0.81
CA THR A 72 -2.25 6.09 2.13
C THR A 72 -3.66 5.85 2.68
N ALA A 73 -4.59 6.78 2.46
CA ALA A 73 -5.96 6.62 2.94
C ALA A 73 -6.71 5.48 2.23
N SER A 74 -6.56 5.34 0.91
CA SER A 74 -7.14 4.24 0.11
C SER A 74 -6.49 2.90 0.48
N TRP A 75 -5.16 2.88 0.61
CA TRP A 75 -4.40 1.71 1.07
C TRP A 75 -4.85 1.22 2.45
N TRP A 76 -5.01 2.15 3.39
CA TRP A 76 -5.44 1.81 4.75
C TRP A 76 -6.87 1.26 4.76
N ARG A 77 -7.77 1.79 3.93
CA ARG A 77 -9.12 1.22 3.74
C ARG A 77 -9.07 -0.19 3.18
N LEU A 78 -8.25 -0.45 2.16
CA LEU A 78 -8.10 -1.78 1.56
C LEU A 78 -7.56 -2.79 2.57
N HIS A 79 -6.49 -2.45 3.31
CA HIS A 79 -5.93 -3.32 4.35
C HIS A 79 -6.91 -3.56 5.51
N ARG A 80 -7.69 -2.54 5.92
CA ARG A 80 -8.71 -2.71 6.95
C ARG A 80 -9.84 -3.62 6.49
N ARG A 81 -10.20 -3.54 5.20
CA ARG A 81 -11.21 -4.41 4.57
C ARG A 81 -10.70 -5.85 4.46
N ARG A 82 -9.44 -6.04 4.04
CA ARG A 82 -8.73 -7.33 4.04
C ARG A 82 -8.78 -7.96 5.43
N ARG A 83 -8.28 -7.28 6.48
CA ARG A 83 -8.33 -7.75 7.88
C ARG A 83 -9.74 -8.13 8.35
N LYS A 84 -10.76 -7.36 7.96
CA LYS A 84 -12.17 -7.67 8.30
C LYS A 84 -12.63 -8.96 7.62
N LEU A 85 -12.28 -9.19 6.36
CA LEU A 85 -12.63 -10.40 5.61
C LEU A 85 -11.88 -11.63 6.16
N THR A 86 -10.58 -11.50 6.42
CA THR A 86 -9.73 -12.54 7.02
C THR A 86 -10.29 -12.99 8.38
N ARG A 87 -10.65 -12.03 9.26
CA ARG A 87 -11.33 -12.33 10.54
C ARG A 87 -12.68 -13.02 10.37
N ARG A 88 -13.49 -12.63 9.38
CA ARG A 88 -14.79 -13.26 9.12
C ARG A 88 -14.66 -14.67 8.55
N LEU A 89 -13.55 -14.97 7.89
CA LEU A 89 -13.22 -16.27 7.35
C LEU A 89 -12.52 -17.18 8.38
N GLY A 90 -12.15 -16.66 9.56
CA GLY A 90 -11.36 -17.40 10.54
C GLY A 90 -9.95 -17.71 10.07
N ILE A 91 -9.46 -16.98 9.06
CA ILE A 91 -8.07 -17.06 8.63
C ILE A 91 -7.28 -16.21 9.64
N THR A 92 -6.27 -16.80 10.26
CA THR A 92 -5.30 -16.06 11.09
C THR A 92 -4.17 -15.64 10.16
N ASP A 93 -3.90 -14.34 10.11
CA ASP A 93 -2.73 -13.74 9.42
C ASP A 93 -1.50 -13.95 10.31
#